data_AF-A0A661TZ09-F1
#
_entry.id   AF-A0A661TZ09-F1
#
_cell.length_a   1.000
_cell.length_b   1.000
_cell.length_c   1.000
_cell.angle_alpha   90.00
_cell.angle_beta   90.00
_cell.angle_gamma   90.00
#
_symmetry.space_group_name_H-M   'P 1'
#
loop_
_entity.id
_entity.type
_entity.pdbx_description
1 polymer ?
#
loop_
_entity_poly.entity_id
_entity_poly.type
_entity_poly.pdbx_seq_one_letter_code
_entity_poly.pdbx_strand_id
1 'polypeptide(L)'
;MPTIRRITDIERPLVEALEKRGRSVEKAMGAFLRVSVGEKIYVIDNKDHSGPVMLSNLRGWIDSFDRGDHLILLTMGFFHPRCYQYLIDEKILSRIALIGIGLRDFYDEEAKATAFGEVEGGVFDAVVSVLGDRGI
;
A
#
# COMPACT_ATOMS: atom_id res chain seq x y z
N MET A 1 -9.96 3.14 20.31
CA MET A 1 -8.90 3.33 19.30
C MET A 1 -9.28 4.54 18.44
N PRO A 2 -8.32 5.38 18.00
CA PRO A 2 -8.65 6.53 17.17
C PRO A 2 -9.20 6.08 15.82
N THR A 3 -10.30 6.68 15.37
CA THR A 3 -10.94 6.36 14.09
C THR A 3 -10.07 6.85 12.94
N ILE A 4 -9.54 5.92 12.13
CA ILE A 4 -8.80 6.24 10.91
C ILE A 4 -9.78 6.69 9.81
N ARG A 5 -9.48 7.82 9.17
CA ARG A 5 -10.29 8.43 8.09
C ARG A 5 -9.52 8.48 6.77
N ARG A 6 -8.20 8.30 6.82
CA ARG A 6 -7.24 8.34 5.69
C ARG A 6 -6.13 7.34 5.93
N ILE A 7 -5.44 6.88 4.87
CA ILE A 7 -4.25 6.05 5.02
C ILE A 7 -3.18 6.81 5.82
N THR A 8 -3.10 8.12 5.66
CA THR A 8 -2.16 8.93 6.44
C THR A 8 -2.35 8.81 7.96
N ASP A 9 -3.55 8.46 8.43
CA ASP A 9 -3.81 8.31 9.86
C ASP A 9 -3.17 7.04 10.43
N ILE A 10 -2.80 6.06 9.57
CA ILE A 10 -2.11 4.83 9.99
C ILE A 10 -0.59 4.99 10.06
N GLU A 11 -0.04 6.16 9.70
CA GLU A 11 1.42 6.36 9.61
C GLU A 11 2.12 6.01 10.92
N ARG A 12 1.73 6.69 12.00
CA ARG A 12 2.32 6.51 13.32
C ARG A 12 2.21 5.05 13.83
N PRO A 13 1.03 4.41 13.88
CA PRO A 13 0.94 3.03 14.34
C PRO A 13 1.70 2.05 13.44
N LEU A 14 1.80 2.32 12.13
CA LEU A 14 2.58 1.50 11.20
C LEU A 14 4.08 1.61 11.48
N VAL A 15 4.61 2.84 11.66
CA VAL A 15 6.02 3.06 12.03
C VAL A 15 6.35 2.33 13.34
N GLU A 16 5.56 2.57 14.39
CA GLU A 16 5.80 1.95 15.72
C GLU A 16 5.83 0.41 15.64
N ALA A 17 5.01 -0.19 14.77
CA ALA A 17 4.95 -1.63 14.59
C ALA A 17 6.09 -2.22 13.76
N LEU A 18 6.59 -1.48 12.79
CA LEU A 18 7.75 -1.86 11.99
C LEU A 18 9.03 -1.75 12.83
N GLU A 19 9.18 -0.68 13.61
CA GLU A 19 10.29 -0.48 14.54
C GLU A 19 10.32 -1.56 15.62
N LYS A 20 9.16 -1.94 16.20
CA LYS A 20 9.05 -3.09 17.13
C LYS A 20 9.54 -4.42 16.54
N ARG A 21 9.56 -4.55 15.22
CA ARG A 21 10.09 -5.72 14.49
C ARG A 21 11.55 -5.53 14.04
N GLY A 22 12.22 -4.50 14.55
CA GLY A 22 13.61 -4.20 14.21
C GLY A 22 13.80 -3.69 12.77
N ARG A 23 12.76 -3.13 12.15
CA ARG A 23 12.87 -2.52 10.82
C ARG A 23 13.32 -1.07 10.94
N SER A 24 14.22 -0.64 10.05
CA SER A 24 14.57 0.77 9.92
C SER A 24 13.53 1.45 9.05
N VAL A 25 12.88 2.50 9.56
CA VAL A 25 11.83 3.24 8.87
C VAL A 25 12.25 4.70 8.75
N GLU A 26 12.17 5.24 7.54
CA GLU A 26 12.51 6.62 7.23
C GLU A 26 11.34 7.30 6.51
N LYS A 27 11.12 8.57 6.81
CA LYS A 27 10.26 9.42 5.97
C LYS A 27 11.07 9.87 4.76
N ALA A 28 10.60 9.54 3.57
CA ALA A 28 11.23 9.95 2.33
C ALA A 28 10.39 11.05 1.65
N MET A 29 11.05 12.06 1.07
CA MET A 29 10.35 13.05 0.24
C MET A 29 9.74 12.34 -0.97
N GLY A 30 8.42 12.46 -1.14
CA GLY A 30 7.69 11.86 -2.27
C GLY A 30 7.22 10.42 -2.05
N ALA A 31 7.31 9.89 -0.83
CA ALA A 31 6.69 8.63 -0.45
C ALA A 31 6.05 8.74 0.93
N PHE A 32 5.18 7.79 1.26
CA PHE A 32 4.62 7.68 2.60
C PHE A 32 5.69 7.23 3.62
N LEU A 33 6.37 6.10 3.35
CA LEU A 33 7.46 5.57 4.18
C LEU A 33 8.50 4.83 3.33
N ARG A 34 9.75 4.85 3.76
CA ARG A 34 10.82 3.99 3.23
C ARG A 34 11.28 3.04 4.33
N VAL A 35 11.32 1.75 4.04
CA VAL A 35 11.58 0.70 5.03
C VAL A 35 12.69 -0.21 4.53
N SER A 36 13.74 -0.36 5.34
CA SER A 36 14.85 -1.26 5.03
C SER A 36 14.65 -2.60 5.71
N VAL A 37 14.66 -3.67 4.91
CA VAL A 37 14.54 -5.06 5.37
C VAL A 37 15.69 -5.87 4.79
N GLY A 38 16.73 -6.11 5.59
CA GLY A 38 17.99 -6.66 5.10
C GLY A 38 18.62 -5.73 4.06
N GLU A 39 18.99 -6.28 2.90
CA GLU A 39 19.55 -5.51 1.77
C GLU A 39 18.47 -4.89 0.87
N LYS A 40 17.19 -5.17 1.12
CA LYS A 40 16.08 -4.67 0.30
C LYS A 40 15.52 -3.37 0.87
N ILE A 41 15.14 -2.49 -0.05
CA ILE A 41 14.42 -1.27 0.26
C ILE A 41 12.99 -1.40 -0.24
N TYR A 42 12.06 -1.18 0.68
CA TYR A 42 10.64 -1.10 0.40
C TYR A 42 10.18 0.36 0.50
N VAL A 43 9.51 0.84 -0.52
CA VAL A 43 8.84 2.13 -0.53
C VAL A 43 7.35 1.89 -0.40
N ILE A 44 6.78 2.38 0.68
CA ILE A 44 5.35 2.41 0.91
C ILE A 44 4.88 3.77 0.46
N ASP A 45 3.86 3.80 -0.40
CA ASP A 45 3.21 5.04 -0.77
C ASP A 45 1.69 4.90 -0.79
N ASN A 46 0.97 6.01 -0.61
CA ASN A 46 -0.47 5.98 -0.48
C ASN A 46 -1.20 7.00 -1.36
N LYS A 47 -2.42 6.64 -1.73
CA LYS A 47 -3.42 7.58 -2.27
C LYS A 47 -4.71 7.41 -1.49
N ASP A 48 -5.09 8.47 -0.77
CA ASP A 48 -6.38 8.57 -0.05
C ASP A 48 -7.61 8.70 -0.99
N HIS A 49 -7.47 8.26 -2.23
CA HIS A 49 -8.54 8.22 -3.21
C HIS A 49 -9.43 7.01 -2.94
N SER A 50 -10.75 7.22 -2.85
CA SER A 50 -11.73 6.15 -2.61
C SER A 50 -12.30 5.51 -3.89
N GLY A 51 -11.94 6.04 -5.07
CA GLY A 51 -12.37 5.50 -6.36
C GLY A 51 -11.35 4.54 -7.00
N PRO A 52 -11.62 4.07 -8.24
CA PRO A 52 -10.75 3.16 -8.96
C PRO A 52 -9.39 3.80 -9.29
N VAL A 53 -8.30 3.12 -8.95
CA VAL A 53 -6.99 3.41 -9.52
C VAL A 53 -6.92 2.75 -10.90
N MET A 54 -7.01 3.58 -11.93
CA MET A 54 -6.91 3.15 -13.34
C MET A 54 -5.46 2.91 -13.74
N LEU A 55 -5.26 2.16 -14.84
CA LEU A 55 -3.93 1.77 -15.32
C LEU A 55 -3.00 2.97 -15.57
N SER A 56 -3.49 4.03 -16.19
CA SER A 56 -2.69 5.25 -16.43
C SER A 56 -2.21 5.88 -15.12
N ASN A 57 -3.08 5.91 -14.11
CA ASN A 57 -2.75 6.42 -12.77
C ASN A 57 -1.75 5.52 -12.06
N LEU A 58 -1.85 4.19 -12.22
CA LEU A 58 -0.88 3.26 -11.63
C LEU A 58 0.49 3.38 -12.31
N ARG A 59 0.55 3.48 -13.64
CA ARG A 59 1.82 3.64 -14.37
C ARG A 59 2.57 4.88 -13.91
N GLY A 60 1.91 6.04 -13.96
CA GLY A 60 2.52 7.29 -13.50
C GLY A 60 2.87 7.27 -12.01
N TRP A 61 2.21 6.43 -11.20
CA TRP A 61 2.57 6.26 -9.79
C TRP A 61 3.85 5.44 -9.64
N ILE A 62 3.97 4.34 -10.35
CA ILE A 62 5.16 3.47 -10.34
C ILE A 62 6.37 4.23 -10.90
N ASP A 63 6.17 5.04 -11.94
CA ASP A 63 7.23 5.79 -12.62
C ASP A 63 7.84 6.91 -11.76
N SER A 64 7.19 7.28 -10.65
CA SER A 64 7.73 8.23 -9.66
C SER A 64 8.83 7.65 -8.77
N PHE A 65 9.07 6.34 -8.84
CA PHE A 65 10.02 5.63 -7.99
C PHE A 65 11.11 4.93 -8.79
N ASP A 66 12.24 4.67 -8.12
CA ASP A 66 13.36 3.97 -8.73
C ASP A 66 12.97 2.54 -9.12
N ARG A 67 13.54 2.06 -10.23
CA ARG A 67 13.25 0.70 -10.74
C ARG A 67 13.71 -0.41 -9.79
N GLY A 68 14.67 -0.11 -8.90
CA GLY A 68 15.18 -1.04 -7.89
C GLY A 68 14.34 -1.09 -6.61
N ASP A 69 13.42 -0.14 -6.39
CA ASP A 69 12.59 -0.09 -5.19
C ASP A 69 11.48 -1.16 -5.26
N HIS A 70 11.25 -1.82 -4.13
CA HIS A 70 10.09 -2.68 -3.91
C HIS A 70 8.92 -1.79 -3.43
N LEU A 71 7.84 -1.72 -4.19
CA LEU A 71 6.74 -0.80 -3.94
C LEU A 71 5.59 -1.51 -3.21
N ILE A 72 5.07 -0.87 -2.18
CA ILE A 72 3.81 -1.21 -1.53
C ILE A 72 2.87 -0.02 -1.72
N LEU A 73 1.91 -0.14 -2.63
CA LEU A 73 1.01 0.96 -3.01
C LEU A 73 -0.35 0.78 -2.36
N LEU A 74 -0.71 1.73 -1.49
CA LEU A 74 -1.91 1.71 -0.66
C LEU A 74 -3.00 2.65 -1.22
N THR A 75 -4.24 2.19 -1.37
CA THR A 75 -5.34 3.07 -1.77
C THR A 75 -6.63 2.81 -1.01
N MET A 76 -7.40 3.86 -0.73
CA MET A 76 -8.74 3.78 -0.12
C MET A 76 -9.82 3.25 -1.08
N GLY A 77 -9.52 3.12 -2.36
CA GLY A 77 -10.38 2.46 -3.34
C GLY A 77 -9.88 1.07 -3.69
N PHE A 78 -9.94 0.74 -4.98
CA PHE A 78 -9.43 -0.51 -5.55
C PHE A 78 -8.61 -0.24 -6.80
N PHE A 79 -7.78 -1.22 -7.18
CA PHE A 79 -7.08 -1.21 -8.45
C PHE A 79 -7.95 -1.88 -9.52
N HIS A 80 -8.17 -1.19 -10.63
CA HIS A 80 -8.91 -1.76 -11.76
C HIS A 80 -8.22 -3.06 -12.26
N PRO A 81 -8.95 -4.12 -12.68
CA PRO A 81 -8.36 -5.40 -13.10
C PRO A 81 -7.18 -5.31 -14.08
N ARG A 82 -7.24 -4.37 -15.03
CA ARG A 82 -6.15 -4.06 -15.98
C ARG A 82 -4.82 -3.70 -15.32
N CYS A 83 -4.82 -3.20 -14.10
CA CYS A 83 -3.61 -2.92 -13.33
C CYS A 83 -2.85 -4.21 -13.03
N TYR A 84 -3.53 -5.26 -12.57
CA TYR A 84 -2.90 -6.56 -12.30
C TYR A 84 -2.36 -7.20 -13.58
N GLN A 85 -3.13 -7.13 -14.67
CA GLN A 85 -2.69 -7.61 -15.97
C GLN A 85 -1.40 -6.90 -16.43
N TYR A 86 -1.34 -5.58 -16.29
CA TYR A 86 -0.14 -4.81 -16.59
C TYR A 86 1.08 -5.25 -15.76
N LEU A 87 0.92 -5.48 -14.46
CA LEU A 87 2.04 -5.94 -13.62
C LEU A 87 2.59 -7.30 -14.08
N ILE A 88 1.70 -8.20 -14.51
CA ILE A 88 2.05 -9.51 -15.09
C ILE A 88 2.79 -9.32 -16.41
N ASP A 89 2.22 -8.55 -17.34
CA ASP A 89 2.72 -8.37 -18.70
C ASP A 89 4.12 -7.72 -18.70
N GLU A 90 4.33 -6.71 -17.87
CA GLU A 90 5.63 -6.04 -17.71
C GLU A 90 6.62 -6.81 -16.82
N LYS A 91 6.20 -7.95 -16.25
CA LYS A 91 7.03 -8.80 -15.37
C LYS A 91 7.60 -8.04 -14.16
N ILE A 92 6.82 -7.12 -13.60
CA ILE A 92 7.20 -6.32 -12.42
C ILE A 92 6.50 -6.77 -11.13
N LEU A 93 5.78 -7.90 -11.17
CA LEU A 93 5.11 -8.47 -9.99
C LEU A 93 6.05 -8.70 -8.81
N SER A 94 7.31 -9.08 -9.05
CA SER A 94 8.29 -9.36 -7.99
C SER A 94 8.73 -8.12 -7.20
N ARG A 95 8.29 -6.92 -7.60
CA ARG A 95 8.64 -5.67 -6.92
C ARG A 95 7.43 -4.84 -6.52
N ILE A 96 6.20 -5.23 -6.83
CA ILE A 96 5.01 -4.39 -6.60
C ILE A 96 3.91 -5.15 -5.86
N ALA A 97 3.57 -4.67 -4.67
CA ALA A 97 2.36 -5.05 -3.94
C ALA A 97 1.31 -3.94 -4.07
N LEU A 98 0.10 -4.31 -4.47
CA LEU A 98 -1.05 -3.41 -4.54
C LEU A 98 -2.02 -3.75 -3.41
N ILE A 99 -2.38 -2.77 -2.58
CA ILE A 99 -3.27 -2.96 -1.43
C ILE A 99 -4.39 -1.92 -1.50
N GLY A 100 -5.60 -2.38 -1.85
CA GLY A 100 -6.83 -1.60 -1.73
C GLY A 100 -7.48 -1.87 -0.36
N ILE A 101 -7.93 -0.82 0.33
CA ILE A 101 -8.36 -0.92 1.73
C ILE A 101 -9.82 -0.46 1.97
N GLY A 102 -10.49 0.05 0.93
CA GLY A 102 -11.91 0.43 0.99
C GLY A 102 -12.75 -0.41 0.03
N LEU A 103 -13.50 0.26 -0.86
CA LEU A 103 -14.36 -0.37 -1.87
C LEU A 103 -13.60 -1.46 -2.64
N ARG A 104 -14.16 -2.67 -2.77
CA ARG A 104 -13.50 -3.79 -3.47
C ARG A 104 -13.71 -3.73 -4.98
N ASP A 105 -14.85 -3.19 -5.43
CA ASP A 105 -15.16 -2.92 -6.83
C ASP A 105 -16.21 -1.80 -6.99
N PHE A 106 -16.63 -1.52 -8.23
CA PHE A 106 -17.62 -0.49 -8.57
C PHE A 106 -19.06 -0.79 -8.09
N TYR A 107 -19.39 -2.06 -7.85
CA TYR A 107 -20.74 -2.53 -7.53
C TYR A 107 -20.89 -2.91 -6.06
N ASP A 108 -19.84 -2.74 -5.26
CA ASP A 108 -19.80 -3.04 -3.85
C ASP A 108 -20.63 -2.00 -3.05
N GLU A 109 -21.95 -2.22 -3.00
CA GLU A 109 -22.88 -1.42 -2.20
C GLU A 109 -22.70 -1.67 -0.68
N GLU A 110 -22.09 -2.79 -0.28
CA GLU A 110 -21.78 -3.14 1.11
C GLU A 110 -20.53 -2.43 1.63
N ALA A 111 -19.54 -2.15 0.76
CA ALA A 111 -18.36 -1.37 1.10
C ALA A 111 -18.59 0.15 1.02
N LYS A 112 -19.76 0.65 1.44
CA LYS A 112 -19.84 2.02 1.95
C LYS A 112 -18.74 2.15 2.99
N ALA A 113 -17.84 3.12 2.83
CA ALA A 113 -16.69 3.37 3.70
C ALA A 113 -17.12 3.36 5.18
N THR A 114 -17.14 2.17 5.77
CA THR A 114 -17.35 1.96 7.19
C THR A 114 -16.10 2.55 7.79
N ALA A 115 -16.29 3.53 8.68
CA ALA A 115 -15.19 4.13 9.41
C ALA A 115 -14.24 3.01 9.87
N PHE A 116 -12.94 3.18 9.61
CA PHE A 116 -11.90 2.15 9.50
C PHE A 116 -11.73 1.16 10.67
N GLY A 117 -12.52 1.25 11.73
CA GLY A 117 -12.32 0.58 13.02
C GLY A 117 -12.20 -0.95 13.01
N GLU A 118 -12.58 -1.65 11.93
CA GLU A 118 -12.39 -3.11 11.79
C GLU A 118 -11.44 -3.50 10.63
N VAL A 119 -11.28 -2.65 9.62
CA VAL A 119 -10.35 -2.86 8.48
C VAL A 119 -8.91 -2.47 8.86
N GLU A 120 -8.77 -1.68 9.92
CA GLU A 120 -7.53 -1.26 10.59
C GLU A 120 -6.50 -2.40 10.77
N GLY A 121 -6.95 -3.57 11.23
CA GLY A 121 -6.08 -4.73 11.40
C GLY A 121 -5.61 -5.30 10.06
N GLY A 122 -6.50 -5.42 9.07
CA GLY A 122 -6.20 -6.09 7.80
C GLY A 122 -5.17 -5.36 6.94
N VAL A 123 -5.19 -4.03 6.88
CA VAL A 123 -4.21 -3.24 6.11
C VAL A 123 -2.83 -3.32 6.77
N PHE A 124 -2.83 -3.10 8.08
CA PHE A 124 -1.64 -3.18 8.88
C PHE A 124 -1.01 -4.58 8.78
N ASP A 125 -1.81 -5.64 8.93
CA ASP A 125 -1.38 -7.02 8.80
C ASP A 125 -0.90 -7.33 7.38
N ALA A 126 -1.52 -6.77 6.34
CA ALA A 126 -1.07 -6.95 4.96
C ALA A 126 0.31 -6.30 4.73
N VAL A 127 0.50 -5.04 5.15
CA VAL A 127 1.78 -4.33 5.02
C VAL A 127 2.85 -5.03 5.85
N VAL A 128 2.54 -5.38 7.10
CA VAL A 128 3.44 -6.11 7.99
C VAL A 128 3.76 -7.51 7.44
N SER A 129 2.80 -8.18 6.80
CA SER A 129 3.01 -9.50 6.18
C SER A 129 3.97 -9.41 4.99
N VAL A 130 3.80 -8.42 4.11
CA VAL A 130 4.71 -8.16 2.97
C VAL A 130 6.12 -7.81 3.47
N LEU A 131 6.23 -6.98 4.50
CA LEU A 131 7.52 -6.55 5.09
C LEU A 131 8.11 -7.57 6.10
N GLY A 132 7.37 -8.65 6.37
CA GLY A 132 7.77 -9.77 7.21
C GLY A 132 8.54 -10.81 6.40
N ASP A 133 8.21 -12.08 6.61
CA ASP A 133 8.91 -13.21 5.97
C ASP A 133 8.42 -13.47 4.53
N ARG A 134 7.25 -12.93 4.17
CA ARG A 134 6.59 -13.25 2.91
C ARG A 134 7.25 -12.56 1.71
N GLY A 135 7.77 -11.34 1.91
CA GLY A 135 8.22 -10.49 0.82
C GLY A 135 7.07 -10.12 -0.13
N ILE A 136 7.44 -9.61 -1.31
CA ILE A 136 6.56 -9.48 -2.48
C ILE A 136 6.72 -10.73 -3.34
#